data_AF-A0A424YK93-F1
#
_entry.id   AF-A0A424YK93-F1
#
_cell.length_a   1.000
_cell.length_b   1.000
_cell.length_c   1.000
_cell.angle_alpha   90.00
_cell.angle_beta   90.00
_cell.angle_gamma   90.00
#
_symmetry.space_group_name_H-M   'P 1'
#
loop_
_entity.id
_entity.type
_entity.pdbx_description
1 polymer ?
#
loop_
_entity_poly.entity_id
_entity_poly.type
_entity_poly.pdbx_seq_one_letter_code
_entity_poly.pdbx_strand_id
1 'polypeptide(L)'
;MIREALADTLGHLKNYPLLWAGGLIAALITLLDLLIAGTDTVLAGRFQILAFLVFPFIIAGSYGIIREKEGSLALYAQYGMEYYFRVLLPLLIILFAVLLTILLVLFSISIVGIAPTADLAFFLGMGVSVPILLLTYFYDAFAVFRDEKIFDSIRASITMVLAYSWKILLFVAVNIAVLGSLLFGLAFVWAGLLWESMSEIAEMDPEIISAMTGDEVMAMLGPDALFATAVVLFIWATIATPFTIAFKAAFFQRLEQAPRVEQQVGVYDEKGRWYKY
;
A
#
# COMPACT_ATOMS: atom_id res chain seq x y z
N MET A 1 16.27 -2.43 -15.06
CA MET A 1 14.97 -2.84 -14.49
C MET A 1 14.33 -1.79 -13.59
N ILE A 2 14.75 -1.57 -12.32
CA ILE A 2 14.05 -0.63 -11.41
C ILE A 2 14.08 0.80 -11.94
N ARG A 3 15.24 1.31 -12.37
CA ARG A 3 15.38 2.64 -12.97
C ARG A 3 14.47 2.83 -14.19
N GLU A 4 14.34 1.80 -15.01
CA GLU A 4 13.52 1.87 -16.21
C GLU A 4 12.03 1.81 -15.86
N ALA A 5 11.63 0.97 -14.89
CA ALA A 5 10.28 0.97 -14.36
C ALA A 5 9.90 2.35 -13.78
N LEU A 6 10.85 3.03 -13.11
CA LEU A 6 10.65 4.40 -12.63
C LEU A 6 10.45 5.38 -13.80
N ALA A 7 11.25 5.28 -14.86
CA ALA A 7 11.11 6.11 -16.05
C ALA A 7 9.76 5.86 -16.76
N ASP A 8 9.35 4.60 -16.90
CA ASP A 8 8.07 4.21 -17.46
C ASP A 8 6.92 4.76 -16.60
N THR A 9 7.05 4.71 -15.26
CA THR A 9 6.06 5.27 -14.33
C THR A 9 5.83 6.75 -14.58
N LEU A 10 6.90 7.54 -14.67
CA LEU A 10 6.82 8.97 -14.95
C LEU A 10 6.24 9.21 -16.36
N GLY A 11 6.58 8.35 -17.32
CA GLY A 11 5.97 8.35 -18.65
C GLY A 11 4.46 8.11 -18.60
N HIS A 12 4.00 7.10 -17.86
CA HIS A 12 2.58 6.78 -17.69
C HIS A 12 1.82 7.93 -17.01
N LEU A 13 2.36 8.47 -15.91
CA LEU A 13 1.73 9.58 -15.19
C LEU A 13 1.64 10.87 -16.01
N LYS A 14 2.59 11.09 -16.92
CA LYS A 14 2.60 12.23 -17.83
C LYS A 14 1.65 12.05 -19.01
N ASN A 15 1.63 10.86 -19.60
CA ASN A 15 0.87 10.57 -20.82
C ASN A 15 -0.60 10.26 -20.53
N TYR A 16 -0.92 9.77 -19.33
CA TYR A 16 -2.28 9.39 -18.92
C TYR A 16 -2.69 10.20 -17.68
N PRO A 17 -3.16 11.45 -17.87
CA PRO A 17 -3.54 12.32 -16.75
C PRO A 17 -4.69 11.73 -15.92
N LEU A 18 -5.48 10.82 -16.49
CA LEU A 18 -6.57 10.17 -15.79
C LEU A 18 -6.11 9.27 -14.63
N LEU A 19 -4.85 8.82 -14.61
CA LEU A 19 -4.30 8.08 -13.48
C LEU A 19 -4.35 8.91 -12.18
N TRP A 20 -4.22 10.24 -12.28
CA TRP A 20 -4.31 11.15 -11.14
C TRP A 20 -5.70 11.19 -10.50
N ALA A 21 -6.76 10.82 -11.23
CA ALA A 21 -8.11 10.76 -10.65
C ALA A 21 -8.18 9.76 -9.49
N GLY A 22 -7.46 8.63 -9.59
CA GLY A 22 -7.35 7.67 -8.49
C GLY A 22 -6.71 8.27 -7.24
N GLY A 23 -5.68 9.09 -7.43
CA GLY A 23 -5.03 9.84 -6.35
C GLY A 23 -5.95 10.87 -5.72
N LEU A 24 -6.67 11.65 -6.52
CA LEU A 24 -7.63 12.64 -6.03
C LEU A 24 -8.77 12.00 -5.24
N ILE A 25 -9.33 10.88 -5.71
CA ILE A 25 -10.39 10.16 -4.99
C ILE A 25 -9.85 9.64 -3.66
N ALA A 26 -8.66 9.03 -3.64
CA ALA A 26 -8.03 8.57 -2.41
C ALA A 26 -7.80 9.73 -1.44
N ALA A 27 -7.27 10.85 -1.92
CA ALA A 27 -7.02 12.06 -1.14
C ALA A 27 -8.30 12.66 -0.55
N LEU A 28 -9.39 12.72 -1.31
CA LEU A 28 -10.69 13.19 -0.83
C LEU A 28 -11.26 12.29 0.26
N ILE A 29 -11.14 10.96 0.12
CA ILE A 29 -11.60 10.03 1.16
C ILE A 29 -10.76 10.20 2.44
N THR A 30 -9.43 10.32 2.32
CA THR A 30 -8.54 10.59 3.46
C THR A 30 -8.87 11.92 4.14
N LEU A 31 -9.15 12.96 3.36
CA LEU A 31 -9.55 14.27 3.87
C LEU A 31 -10.86 14.19 4.64
N LEU A 32 -11.87 13.52 4.08
CA LEU A 32 -13.17 13.33 4.73
C LEU A 32 -13.05 12.56 6.05
N ASP A 33 -12.24 11.49 6.07
CA ASP A 33 -11.99 10.71 7.28
C ASP A 33 -11.32 11.55 8.37
N LEU A 34 -10.32 12.37 8.01
CA LEU A 34 -9.62 13.25 8.93
C LEU A 34 -10.53 14.35 9.51
N LEU A 35 -11.33 15.00 8.65
CA LEU A 35 -12.24 16.07 9.08
C LEU A 35 -13.31 15.54 10.04
N ILE A 36 -13.81 14.33 9.79
CA ILE A 36 -14.81 13.71 10.65
C ILE A 36 -14.17 13.25 11.97
N ALA A 37 -12.98 12.67 11.93
CA ALA A 37 -12.23 12.30 13.13
C ALA A 37 -11.97 13.50 14.06
N GLY A 38 -11.80 14.70 13.49
CA GLY A 38 -11.68 15.95 14.27
C GLY A 38 -12.98 16.41 14.94
N THR A 39 -14.13 15.84 14.58
CA THR A 39 -15.46 16.22 15.12
C THR A 39 -16.12 15.13 15.96
N ASP A 40 -15.91 13.85 15.60
CA ASP A 40 -16.53 12.70 16.26
C ASP A 40 -15.60 11.47 16.19
N THR A 41 -15.11 11.04 17.35
CA THR A 41 -14.22 9.88 17.49
C THR A 41 -14.92 8.55 17.22
N VAL A 42 -16.26 8.49 17.29
CA VAL A 42 -17.06 7.27 17.04
C VAL A 42 -17.20 7.01 15.53
N LEU A 43 -17.14 8.06 14.71
CA LEU A 43 -17.18 7.98 13.25
C LEU A 43 -15.79 7.92 12.60
N ALA A 44 -14.73 8.24 13.34
CA ALA A 44 -13.34 8.15 12.89
C ALA A 44 -13.01 6.76 12.33
N GLY A 45 -12.40 6.70 11.15
CA GLY A 45 -11.96 5.46 10.50
C GLY A 45 -13.05 4.71 9.73
N ARG A 46 -14.33 5.11 9.79
CA ARG A 46 -15.40 4.45 9.01
C ARG A 46 -15.27 4.70 7.51
N PHE A 47 -14.70 5.84 7.11
CA PHE A 47 -14.47 6.16 5.70
C PHE A 47 -13.31 5.37 5.11
N GLN A 48 -12.45 4.78 5.94
CA GLN A 48 -11.45 3.81 5.48
C GLN A 48 -12.08 2.55 4.88
N ILE A 49 -13.29 2.18 5.32
CA ILE A 49 -14.05 1.08 4.69
C ILE A 49 -14.46 1.46 3.27
N LEU A 50 -14.87 2.72 3.05
CA LEU A 50 -15.15 3.23 1.71
C LEU A 50 -13.88 3.26 0.85
N ALA A 51 -12.76 3.72 1.40
CA ALA A 51 -11.46 3.65 0.71
C ALA A 51 -11.16 2.20 0.28
N PHE A 52 -11.31 1.25 1.19
CA PHE A 52 -11.07 -0.17 0.94
C PHE A 52 -11.98 -0.74 -0.18
N LEU A 53 -13.24 -0.29 -0.26
CA LEU A 53 -14.17 -0.72 -1.30
C LEU A 53 -13.93 -0.02 -2.65
N VAL A 54 -13.44 1.21 -2.66
CA VAL A 54 -13.20 2.00 -3.88
C VAL A 54 -11.83 1.69 -4.48
N PHE A 55 -10.83 1.35 -3.67
CA PHE A 55 -9.47 1.09 -4.14
C PHE A 55 -9.36 -0.01 -5.22
N PRO A 56 -10.07 -1.16 -5.12
CA PRO A 56 -10.06 -2.17 -6.17
C PRO A 56 -10.52 -1.63 -7.53
N PHE A 57 -11.52 -0.74 -7.54
CA PHE A 57 -11.97 -0.05 -8.75
C PHE A 57 -10.87 0.87 -9.30
N ILE A 58 -10.22 1.65 -8.43
CA ILE A 58 -9.12 2.55 -8.82
C ILE A 58 -7.95 1.76 -9.42
N ILE A 59 -7.55 0.66 -8.78
CA ILE A 59 -6.46 -0.21 -9.24
C ILE A 59 -6.82 -0.80 -10.61
N ALA A 60 -8.00 -1.42 -10.72
CA ALA A 60 -8.47 -2.04 -11.95
C ALA A 60 -8.55 -1.05 -13.13
N GLY A 61 -9.19 0.11 -12.92
CA GLY A 61 -9.28 1.14 -13.94
C GLY A 61 -7.92 1.70 -14.36
N SER A 62 -7.02 1.90 -13.40
CA SER A 62 -5.66 2.40 -13.68
C SER A 62 -4.82 1.40 -14.46
N TYR A 63 -4.89 0.11 -14.12
CA TYR A 63 -4.24 -0.94 -14.88
C TYR A 63 -4.84 -1.12 -16.27
N GLY A 64 -6.15 -0.92 -16.45
CA GLY A 64 -6.81 -0.92 -17.77
C GLY A 64 -6.23 0.13 -18.71
N ILE A 65 -6.08 1.37 -18.25
CA ILE A 65 -5.44 2.46 -19.02
C ILE A 65 -4.00 2.08 -19.39
N ILE A 66 -3.24 1.53 -18.45
CA ILE A 66 -1.83 1.16 -18.67
C ILE A 66 -1.71 -0.03 -19.64
N ARG A 67 -2.66 -0.98 -19.58
CA ARG A 67 -2.73 -2.18 -20.44
C ARG A 67 -3.01 -1.79 -21.89
N GLU A 68 -4.06 -1.00 -22.12
CA GLU A 68 -4.52 -0.62 -23.47
C GLU A 68 -3.77 0.58 -24.04
N LYS A 69 -2.99 1.30 -23.21
CA LYS A 69 -2.25 2.52 -23.59
C LYS A 69 -3.17 3.62 -24.12
N GLU A 70 -4.39 3.71 -23.58
CA GLU A 70 -5.39 4.69 -23.95
C GLU A 70 -5.96 5.40 -22.72
N GLY A 71 -5.95 6.74 -22.74
CA GLY A 71 -6.38 7.60 -21.62
C GLY A 71 -7.87 7.97 -21.66
N SER A 72 -8.77 6.99 -21.77
CA SER A 72 -10.22 7.24 -21.85
C SER A 72 -10.93 7.01 -20.51
N LEU A 73 -11.84 7.93 -20.15
CA LEU A 73 -12.71 7.79 -18.96
C LEU A 73 -13.62 6.58 -19.05
N ALA A 74 -14.15 6.28 -20.25
CA ALA A 74 -14.98 5.12 -20.48
C ALA A 74 -14.19 3.83 -20.24
N LEU A 75 -12.93 3.80 -20.69
CA LEU A 75 -12.05 2.66 -20.50
C LEU A 75 -11.71 2.44 -19.02
N TYR A 76 -11.42 3.52 -18.29
CA TYR A 76 -11.16 3.45 -16.85
C TYR A 76 -12.36 2.87 -16.08
N ALA A 77 -13.57 3.35 -16.39
CA ALA A 77 -14.78 2.85 -15.76
C ALA A 77 -15.09 1.41 -16.16
N GLN A 78 -14.91 1.06 -17.43
CA GLN A 78 -15.11 -0.30 -17.94
C GLN A 78 -14.20 -1.30 -17.23
N TYR A 79 -12.89 -1.07 -17.24
CA TYR A 79 -11.93 -1.93 -16.55
C TYR A 79 -12.15 -1.93 -15.04
N GLY A 80 -12.46 -0.77 -14.46
CA GLY A 80 -12.83 -0.63 -13.06
C GLY A 80 -13.99 -1.53 -12.67
N MET A 81 -15.06 -1.59 -13.48
CA MET A 81 -16.23 -2.44 -13.24
C MET A 81 -15.97 -3.92 -13.54
N GLU A 82 -15.32 -4.22 -14.66
CA GLU A 82 -15.08 -5.58 -15.14
C GLU A 82 -14.18 -6.39 -14.19
N TYR A 83 -13.10 -5.77 -13.71
CA TYR A 83 -12.13 -6.42 -12.83
C TYR A 83 -12.36 -6.12 -11.34
N TYR A 84 -13.39 -5.33 -10.99
CA TYR A 84 -13.67 -4.94 -9.60
C TYR A 84 -13.61 -6.13 -8.64
N PHE A 85 -14.44 -7.15 -8.89
CA PHE A 85 -14.51 -8.34 -8.04
C PHE A 85 -13.28 -9.24 -8.18
N ARG A 86 -12.60 -9.20 -9.34
CA ARG A 86 -11.35 -9.95 -9.55
C ARG A 86 -10.19 -9.37 -8.75
N VAL A 87 -10.26 -8.10 -8.35
CA VAL A 87 -9.30 -7.48 -7.43
C VAL A 87 -9.81 -7.54 -5.98
N LEU A 88 -11.09 -7.24 -5.73
CA LEU A 88 -11.65 -7.21 -4.38
C LEU A 88 -11.67 -8.59 -3.70
N LEU A 89 -12.07 -9.65 -4.40
CA LEU A 89 -12.22 -10.98 -3.78
C LEU A 89 -10.88 -11.56 -3.31
N PRO A 90 -9.80 -11.55 -4.12
CA PRO A 90 -8.49 -11.93 -3.61
C PRO A 90 -8.04 -11.09 -2.41
N LEU A 91 -8.27 -9.78 -2.43
CA LEU A 91 -7.93 -8.90 -1.31
C LEU A 91 -8.63 -9.33 -0.01
N LEU A 92 -9.92 -9.64 -0.07
CA LEU A 92 -10.70 -10.13 1.07
C LEU A 92 -10.17 -11.48 1.57
N ILE A 93 -9.82 -12.40 0.67
CA ILE A 93 -9.24 -13.71 1.03
C ILE A 93 -7.88 -13.51 1.72
N ILE A 94 -7.04 -12.62 1.21
CA ILE A 94 -5.73 -12.30 1.78
C ILE A 94 -5.88 -11.68 3.17
N LEU A 95 -6.77 -10.69 3.31
CA LEU A 95 -7.08 -10.05 4.59
C LEU A 95 -7.58 -11.10 5.61
N PHE A 96 -8.51 -11.95 5.19
CA PHE A 96 -9.03 -13.03 6.02
C PHE A 96 -7.91 -14.00 6.45
N ALA A 97 -7.02 -14.39 5.54
CA ALA A 97 -5.89 -15.25 5.85
C ALA A 97 -4.90 -14.62 6.85
N VAL A 98 -4.62 -13.31 6.71
CA VAL A 98 -3.80 -12.55 7.67
C VAL A 98 -4.47 -12.54 9.05
N LEU A 99 -5.73 -12.13 9.13
CA LEU A 99 -6.47 -12.04 10.40
C LEU A 99 -6.59 -13.41 11.07
N LEU A 100 -6.92 -14.45 10.31
CA LEU A 100 -7.02 -15.81 10.81
C LEU A 100 -5.68 -16.29 11.37
N THR A 101 -4.58 -16.03 10.67
CA THR A 101 -3.24 -16.40 11.12
C THR A 101 -2.86 -15.68 12.41
N ILE A 102 -3.13 -14.36 12.49
CA ILE A 102 -2.92 -13.57 13.71
C ILE A 102 -3.70 -14.16 14.89
N LEU A 103 -4.99 -14.41 14.71
CA LEU A 103 -5.86 -14.97 15.74
C LEU A 103 -5.42 -16.36 16.20
N LEU A 104 -5.03 -17.23 15.27
CA LEU A 104 -4.55 -18.58 15.59
C LEU A 104 -3.26 -18.54 16.43
N VAL A 105 -2.32 -17.64 16.10
CA VAL A 105 -1.08 -17.49 16.87
C VAL A 105 -1.36 -16.89 18.24
N LEU A 106 -2.18 -15.84 18.34
CA LEU A 106 -2.57 -15.23 19.62
C LEU A 106 -3.30 -16.23 20.53
N PHE A 107 -4.20 -17.03 19.96
CA PHE A 107 -4.90 -18.09 20.69
C PHE A 107 -3.91 -19.14 21.21
N SER A 108 -2.96 -19.57 20.39
CA SER A 108 -1.92 -20.51 20.79
C SER A 108 -1.05 -19.98 21.93
N ILE A 109 -0.65 -18.70 21.86
CA ILE A 109 0.11 -18.02 22.92
C ILE A 109 -0.70 -17.95 24.23
N SER A 110 -2.00 -17.66 24.12
CA SER A 110 -2.90 -17.59 25.27
C SER A 110 -3.04 -18.94 25.98
N ILE A 111 -3.06 -20.06 25.23
CA ILE A 111 -3.07 -21.42 25.79
C ILE A 111 -1.80 -21.71 26.61
N VAL A 112 -0.66 -21.18 26.20
CA VAL A 112 0.63 -21.32 26.91
C VAL A 112 0.70 -20.46 28.18
N GLY A 113 -0.34 -19.67 28.47
CA GLY A 113 -0.44 -18.84 29.66
C GLY A 113 0.25 -17.47 29.53
N ILE A 114 0.63 -17.08 28.32
CA ILE A 114 1.18 -15.75 28.04
C ILE A 114 0.00 -14.83 27.71
N ALA A 115 -0.20 -13.79 28.51
CA ALA A 115 -1.25 -12.81 28.27
C ALA A 115 -0.95 -11.98 27.00
N PRO A 116 -1.91 -11.80 26.08
CA PRO A 116 -1.72 -10.95 24.92
C PRO A 116 -1.60 -9.48 25.34
N THR A 117 -0.43 -8.89 25.13
CA THR A 117 -0.19 -7.45 25.29
C THR A 117 -0.37 -6.72 23.95
N ALA A 118 -0.59 -5.39 24.01
CA ALA A 118 -0.68 -4.56 22.81
C ALA A 118 0.58 -4.65 21.93
N ASP A 119 1.76 -4.62 22.55
CA ASP A 119 3.04 -4.75 21.85
C ASP A 119 3.18 -6.09 21.13
N LEU A 120 2.81 -7.18 21.80
CA LEU A 120 2.83 -8.51 21.20
C LEU A 120 1.89 -8.58 20.00
N ALA A 121 0.67 -8.06 20.13
CA ALA A 121 -0.30 -8.01 19.04
C ALA A 121 0.22 -7.18 17.86
N PHE A 122 0.91 -6.06 18.11
CA PHE A 122 1.50 -5.23 17.08
C PHE A 122 2.62 -5.95 16.32
N PHE A 123 3.62 -6.50 17.02
CA PHE A 123 4.75 -7.19 16.40
C PHE A 123 4.32 -8.46 15.66
N LEU A 124 3.37 -9.21 16.22
CA LEU A 124 2.80 -10.39 15.58
C LEU A 124 1.99 -9.99 14.34
N GLY A 125 1.18 -8.93 14.43
CA GLY A 125 0.44 -8.38 13.30
C GLY A 125 1.36 -7.99 12.14
N MET A 126 2.45 -7.26 12.43
CA MET A 126 3.48 -6.91 11.45
C MET A 126 4.18 -8.15 10.88
N GLY A 127 4.62 -9.07 11.75
CA GLY A 127 5.34 -10.29 11.36
C GLY A 127 4.52 -11.24 10.49
N VAL A 128 3.19 -11.24 10.63
CA VAL A 128 2.28 -12.04 9.79
C VAL A 128 1.86 -11.29 8.53
N SER A 129 1.44 -10.03 8.66
CA SER A 129 0.89 -9.27 7.54
C SER A 129 1.93 -8.94 6.49
N VAL A 130 3.13 -8.49 6.87
CA VAL A 130 4.16 -8.05 5.92
C VAL A 130 4.57 -9.16 4.96
N PRO A 131 4.91 -10.39 5.40
CA PRO A 131 5.25 -11.47 4.47
C PRO A 131 4.08 -11.89 3.57
N ILE A 132 2.86 -11.99 4.10
CA ILE A 132 1.69 -12.40 3.31
C ILE A 132 1.38 -11.34 2.24
N LEU A 133 1.38 -10.06 2.60
CA LEU A 133 1.17 -8.96 1.67
C LEU A 133 2.28 -8.87 0.62
N LEU A 134 3.54 -9.16 0.99
CA LEU A 134 4.66 -9.20 0.05
C LEU A 134 4.51 -10.35 -0.95
N LEU A 135 4.18 -11.56 -0.49
CA LEU A 135 3.98 -12.73 -1.35
C LEU A 135 2.80 -12.56 -2.30
N THR A 136 1.76 -11.87 -1.85
CA THR A 136 0.56 -11.61 -2.64
C THR A 136 0.59 -10.26 -3.34
N TYR A 137 1.72 -9.54 -3.30
CA TYR A 137 1.80 -8.15 -3.73
C TYR A 137 1.27 -7.90 -5.15
N PHE A 138 1.44 -8.83 -6.09
CA PHE A 138 1.04 -8.67 -7.50
C PHE A 138 -0.28 -9.35 -7.88
N TYR A 139 -1.10 -9.81 -6.92
CA TYR A 139 -2.36 -10.53 -7.24
C TYR A 139 -3.28 -9.71 -8.16
N ASP A 140 -3.34 -8.39 -7.94
CA ASP A 140 -4.14 -7.42 -8.69
C ASP A 140 -3.61 -7.22 -10.11
N ALA A 141 -2.29 -7.17 -10.27
CA ALA A 141 -1.65 -7.09 -11.58
C ALA A 141 -1.92 -8.36 -12.40
N PHE A 142 -1.86 -9.55 -11.79
CA PHE A 142 -2.26 -10.79 -12.46
C PHE A 142 -3.75 -10.81 -12.82
N ALA A 143 -4.62 -10.34 -11.92
CA ALA A 143 -6.06 -10.28 -12.20
C ALA A 143 -6.37 -9.41 -13.43
N VAL A 144 -5.68 -8.27 -13.59
CA VAL A 144 -6.00 -7.29 -14.65
C VAL A 144 -5.16 -7.45 -15.92
N PHE A 145 -3.85 -7.71 -15.83
CA PHE A 145 -2.99 -7.84 -17.01
C PHE A 145 -3.02 -9.24 -17.64
N ARG A 146 -3.29 -10.27 -16.82
CA ARG A 146 -3.28 -11.69 -17.26
C ARG A 146 -4.66 -12.33 -17.28
N ASP A 147 -5.71 -11.60 -16.92
CA ASP A 147 -7.07 -12.12 -16.88
C ASP A 147 -7.24 -13.34 -15.96
N GLU A 148 -6.38 -13.46 -14.94
CA GLU A 148 -6.38 -14.60 -14.03
C GLU A 148 -7.60 -14.62 -13.11
N LYS A 149 -8.04 -15.82 -12.74
CA LYS A 149 -9.11 -16.02 -11.76
C LYS A 149 -8.59 -15.73 -10.34
N ILE A 150 -9.53 -15.61 -9.39
CA ILE A 150 -9.29 -15.20 -8.00
C ILE A 150 -8.14 -15.96 -7.32
N PHE A 151 -8.16 -17.30 -7.34
CA PHE A 151 -7.12 -18.10 -6.68
C PHE A 151 -5.85 -18.22 -7.51
N ASP A 152 -6.00 -18.22 -8.83
CA ASP A 152 -4.88 -18.33 -9.77
C ASP A 152 -4.01 -17.07 -9.71
N SER A 153 -4.61 -15.88 -9.55
CA SER A 153 -3.89 -14.61 -9.39
C SER A 153 -3.08 -14.56 -8.10
N ILE A 154 -3.61 -15.08 -6.99
CA ILE A 154 -2.88 -15.22 -5.72
C ILE A 154 -1.70 -16.18 -5.90
N ARG A 155 -1.95 -17.36 -6.46
CA ARG A 155 -0.91 -18.37 -6.68
C ARG A 155 0.20 -17.84 -7.60
N ALA A 156 -0.17 -17.18 -8.68
CA ALA A 156 0.76 -16.60 -9.64
C ALA A 156 1.61 -15.49 -9.00
N SER A 157 1.00 -14.63 -8.16
CA SER A 157 1.75 -13.65 -7.36
C SER A 157 2.78 -14.32 -6.47
N ILE A 158 2.38 -15.32 -5.68
CA ILE A 158 3.30 -16.03 -4.78
C ILE A 158 4.46 -16.65 -5.58
N THR A 159 4.15 -17.29 -6.70
CA THR A 159 5.15 -17.93 -7.56
C THR A 159 6.13 -16.91 -8.12
N MET A 160 5.65 -15.77 -8.63
CA MET A 160 6.48 -14.70 -9.14
C MET A 160 7.35 -14.07 -8.05
N VAL A 161 6.77 -13.86 -6.86
CA VAL A 161 7.50 -13.29 -5.72
C VAL A 161 8.63 -14.21 -5.29
N LEU A 162 8.39 -15.51 -5.19
CA LEU A 162 9.41 -16.49 -4.85
C LEU A 162 10.49 -16.66 -5.93
N ALA A 163 10.14 -16.54 -7.21
CA ALA A 163 11.09 -16.64 -8.31
C ALA A 163 12.03 -15.41 -8.40
N TYR A 164 11.55 -14.23 -8.00
CA TYR A 164 12.27 -12.97 -8.13
C TYR A 164 12.41 -12.20 -6.81
N SER A 165 12.46 -12.89 -5.67
CA SER A 165 12.41 -12.32 -4.32
C SER A 165 13.30 -11.10 -4.15
N TRP A 166 14.57 -11.20 -4.56
CA TRP A 166 15.53 -10.10 -4.40
C TRP A 166 15.17 -8.86 -5.22
N LYS A 167 14.73 -9.05 -6.46
CA LYS A 167 14.33 -7.92 -7.33
C LYS A 167 13.09 -7.22 -6.77
N ILE A 168 12.15 -8.01 -6.23
CA ILE A 168 10.90 -7.50 -5.67
C ILE A 168 11.15 -6.79 -4.33
N LEU A 169 12.01 -7.33 -3.48
CA LEU A 169 12.43 -6.65 -2.24
C LEU A 169 13.09 -5.30 -2.54
N LEU A 170 14.01 -5.24 -3.51
CA LEU A 170 14.62 -3.98 -3.94
C LEU A 170 13.59 -3.01 -4.52
N PHE A 171 12.63 -3.50 -5.31
CA PHE A 171 11.54 -2.68 -5.83
C PHE A 171 10.70 -2.07 -4.70
N VAL A 172 10.30 -2.87 -3.71
CA VAL A 172 9.52 -2.40 -2.55
C VAL A 172 10.34 -1.40 -1.75
N ALA A 173 11.62 -1.65 -1.51
CA ALA A 173 12.51 -0.71 -0.82
C ALA A 173 12.62 0.63 -1.54
N VAL A 174 12.72 0.62 -2.87
CA VAL A 174 12.77 1.85 -3.69
C VAL A 174 11.42 2.57 -3.68
N ASN A 175 10.30 1.86 -3.76
CA ASN A 175 8.98 2.47 -3.64
C ASN A 175 8.82 3.16 -2.28
N ILE A 176 9.18 2.49 -1.18
CA ILE A 176 9.19 3.07 0.17
C ILE A 176 10.09 4.29 0.24
N ALA A 177 11.30 4.23 -0.33
CA ALA A 177 12.23 5.36 -0.32
C ALA A 177 11.67 6.58 -1.07
N VAL A 178 11.00 6.39 -2.22
CA VAL A 178 10.37 7.48 -2.97
C VAL A 178 9.20 8.08 -2.19
N LEU A 179 8.30 7.25 -1.67
CA LEU A 179 7.15 7.72 -0.89
C LEU A 179 7.58 8.37 0.43
N GLY A 180 8.61 7.84 1.07
CA GLY A 180 9.22 8.39 2.27
C GLY A 180 9.91 9.73 2.00
N SER A 181 10.60 9.88 0.87
CA SER A 181 11.19 11.16 0.46
C SER A 181 10.11 12.22 0.19
N LEU A 182 9.01 11.83 -0.44
CA LEU A 182 7.85 12.70 -0.65
C LEU A 182 7.25 13.14 0.70
N LEU A 183 6.99 12.19 1.60
CA LEU A 183 6.44 12.49 2.91
C LEU A 183 7.37 13.36 3.75
N PHE A 184 8.68 13.08 3.71
CA PHE A 184 9.70 13.89 4.36
C PHE A 184 9.73 15.32 3.83
N GLY A 185 9.62 15.51 2.51
CA GLY A 185 9.49 16.83 1.90
C GLY A 185 8.22 17.56 2.38
N LEU A 186 7.10 16.84 2.46
CA LEU A 186 5.83 17.40 2.95
C LEU A 186 5.86 17.68 4.46
N ALA A 187 6.72 17.04 5.25
CA ALA A 187 6.91 17.37 6.65
C ALA A 187 7.46 18.80 6.84
N PHE A 188 8.27 19.31 5.90
CA PHE A 188 8.69 20.72 5.93
C PHE A 188 7.53 21.67 5.59
N VAL A 189 6.64 21.26 4.68
CA VAL A 189 5.41 22.02 4.39
C VAL A 189 4.53 22.06 5.64
N TRP A 190 4.35 20.91 6.31
CA TRP A 190 3.64 20.81 7.58
C TRP A 190 4.23 21.74 8.64
N ALA A 191 5.54 21.67 8.86
CA ALA A 191 6.24 22.50 9.84
C ALA A 191 6.18 23.99 9.50
N GLY A 192 6.25 24.35 8.22
CA GLY A 192 6.11 25.74 7.77
C GLY A 192 4.71 26.30 7.96
N LEU A 193 3.67 25.49 7.77
CA LEU A 193 2.28 25.89 8.03
C LEU A 193 2.00 26.10 9.52
N LEU A 194 2.75 25.43 10.40
CA LEU A 194 2.60 25.51 11.85
C LEU A 194 3.72 26.31 12.52
N TRP A 195 4.46 27.10 11.74
CA TRP A 195 5.68 27.74 12.22
C TRP A 195 5.45 28.58 13.48
N GLU A 196 4.37 29.38 13.50
CA GLU A 196 4.03 30.23 14.64
C GLU A 196 3.77 29.38 15.90
N SER A 197 2.86 28.42 15.84
CA SER A 197 2.55 27.53 16.95
C SER A 197 3.74 26.68 17.40
N MET A 198 4.56 26.18 16.47
CA MET A 198 5.76 25.42 16.81
C MET A 198 6.84 26.30 17.45
N SER A 199 6.94 27.57 17.06
CA SER A 199 7.90 28.51 17.67
C SER A 199 7.52 28.83 19.12
N GLU A 200 6.23 29.01 19.40
CA GLU A 200 5.72 29.20 20.76
C GLU A 200 5.99 27.98 21.65
N ILE A 201 5.76 26.77 21.13
CA ILE A 201 6.08 25.52 21.84
C ILE A 201 7.60 25.40 22.06
N ALA A 202 8.42 25.78 21.10
CA ALA A 202 9.88 25.68 21.20
C ALA A 202 10.50 26.67 22.22
N GLU A 203 9.79 27.77 22.53
CA GLU A 203 10.18 28.72 23.58
C GLU A 203 9.82 28.24 24.99
N MET A 204 9.01 27.18 25.12
CA MET A 204 8.67 26.58 26.41
C MET A 204 9.87 25.88 27.05
N ASP A 205 9.82 25.72 28.38
CA ASP A 205 10.85 25.00 29.11
C ASP A 205 10.98 23.55 28.58
N PRO A 206 12.19 23.09 28.23
CA PRO A 206 12.42 21.72 27.77
C PRO A 206 11.90 20.64 28.71
N GLU A 207 11.88 20.88 30.03
CA GLU A 207 11.33 19.94 31.00
C GLU A 207 9.82 19.77 30.81
N ILE A 208 9.10 20.86 30.50
CA ILE A 208 7.67 20.84 30.22
C ILE A 208 7.42 20.09 28.92
N ILE A 209 8.14 20.42 27.84
CA ILE A 209 8.00 19.77 26.52
C ILE A 209 8.23 18.26 26.63
N SER A 210 9.25 17.82 27.37
CA SER A 210 9.58 16.41 27.53
C SER A 210 8.55 15.61 28.34
N ALA A 211 7.76 16.29 29.15
CA ALA A 211 6.68 15.70 29.95
C ALA A 211 5.34 15.66 29.20
N MET A 212 5.21 16.37 28.08
CA MET A 212 3.96 16.41 27.31
C MET A 212 3.69 15.10 26.59
N THR A 213 2.43 14.71 26.57
CA THR A 213 1.91 13.66 25.71
C THR A 213 1.70 14.16 24.28
N GLY A 214 1.63 13.24 23.31
CA GLY A 214 1.37 13.60 21.91
C GLY A 214 0.05 14.35 21.72
N ASP A 215 -0.98 14.01 22.51
CA ASP A 215 -2.30 14.66 22.44
C ASP A 215 -2.25 16.10 22.98
N GLU A 216 -1.46 16.35 24.02
CA GLU A 216 -1.25 17.70 24.57
C GLU A 216 -0.52 18.58 23.56
N VAL A 217 0.50 18.05 22.88
CA VAL A 217 1.21 18.76 21.80
C VAL A 217 0.24 19.09 20.65
N MET A 218 -0.60 18.15 20.23
CA MET A 218 -1.59 18.39 19.18
C MET A 218 -2.66 19.39 19.60
N ALA A 219 -3.05 19.42 20.88
CA ALA A 219 -3.97 20.41 21.41
C ALA A 219 -3.36 21.83 21.40
N MET A 220 -2.07 21.96 21.68
CA MET A 220 -1.36 23.25 21.63
C MET A 220 -1.21 23.79 20.21
N LEU A 221 -1.04 22.92 19.21
CA LEU A 221 -0.99 23.32 17.80
C LEU A 221 -2.36 23.79 17.26
N GLY A 222 -3.44 23.53 17.99
CA GLY A 222 -4.77 24.06 17.70
C GLY A 222 -5.38 23.57 16.37
N PRO A 223 -6.40 24.26 15.85
CA PRO A 223 -7.08 23.90 14.60
C PRO A 223 -6.18 23.93 13.37
N ASP A 224 -5.11 24.71 13.41
CA ASP A 224 -4.17 24.84 12.30
C ASP A 224 -3.41 23.53 12.06
N ALA A 225 -3.13 22.73 13.11
CA ALA A 225 -2.56 21.40 12.95
C ALA A 225 -3.45 20.46 12.14
N LEU A 226 -4.78 20.52 12.34
CA LEU A 226 -5.72 19.71 11.57
C LEU A 226 -5.68 20.12 10.09
N PHE A 227 -5.67 21.43 9.82
CA PHE A 227 -5.58 21.96 8.45
C PHE A 227 -4.25 21.60 7.78
N ALA A 228 -3.12 21.81 8.45
CA ALA A 228 -1.79 21.47 7.93
C ALA A 228 -1.67 19.97 7.62
N THR A 229 -2.18 19.13 8.52
CA THR A 229 -2.23 17.67 8.32
C THR A 229 -3.12 17.31 7.14
N ALA A 230 -4.27 17.95 6.99
CA ALA A 230 -5.20 17.75 5.89
C ALA A 230 -4.56 18.07 4.53
N VAL A 231 -3.88 19.22 4.42
CA VAL A 231 -3.16 19.64 3.20
C VAL A 231 -2.06 18.64 2.85
N VAL A 232 -1.26 18.24 3.83
CA VAL A 232 -0.13 17.32 3.64
C VAL A 232 -0.62 15.94 3.20
N LEU A 233 -1.61 15.37 3.88
CA LEU A 233 -2.18 14.08 3.51
C LEU A 233 -2.88 14.12 2.16
N PHE A 234 -3.55 15.22 1.82
CA PHE A 234 -4.18 15.40 0.50
C PHE A 234 -3.13 15.39 -0.63
N ILE A 235 -2.04 16.16 -0.49
CA ILE A 235 -0.96 16.19 -1.48
C ILE A 235 -0.28 14.82 -1.56
N TRP A 236 0.02 14.21 -0.40
CA TRP A 236 0.67 12.91 -0.35
C TRP A 236 -0.18 11.84 -1.04
N ALA A 237 -1.47 11.70 -0.70
CA ALA A 237 -2.35 10.70 -1.31
C ALA A 237 -2.57 10.93 -2.81
N THR A 238 -2.68 12.20 -3.23
CA THR A 238 -2.85 12.57 -4.65
C THR A 238 -1.66 12.11 -5.49
N ILE A 239 -0.44 12.12 -4.94
CA ILE A 239 0.78 11.73 -5.66
C ILE A 239 1.12 10.25 -5.43
N ALA A 240 1.08 9.79 -4.17
CA ALA A 240 1.52 8.47 -3.76
C ALA A 240 0.70 7.34 -4.38
N THR A 241 -0.63 7.51 -4.45
CA THR A 241 -1.53 6.48 -5.00
C THR A 241 -1.26 6.21 -6.49
N PRO A 242 -1.34 7.21 -7.41
CA PRO A 242 -1.10 6.95 -8.82
C PRO A 242 0.35 6.56 -9.09
N PHE A 243 1.32 7.10 -8.34
CA PHE A 243 2.71 6.68 -8.44
C PHE A 243 2.89 5.20 -8.09
N THR A 244 2.33 4.74 -6.97
CA THR A 244 2.48 3.35 -6.52
C THR A 244 1.84 2.38 -7.49
N ILE A 245 0.63 2.69 -7.98
CA ILE A 245 -0.08 1.87 -8.96
C ILE A 245 0.71 1.80 -10.27
N ALA A 246 1.13 2.94 -10.82
CA ALA A 246 1.87 2.98 -12.07
C ALA A 246 3.26 2.32 -11.96
N PHE A 247 3.96 2.51 -10.84
CA PHE A 247 5.29 1.90 -10.62
C PHE A 247 5.22 0.39 -10.47
N LYS A 248 4.21 -0.09 -9.74
CA LYS A 248 3.91 -1.50 -9.62
C LYS A 248 3.57 -2.12 -10.98
N ALA A 249 2.72 -1.48 -11.77
CA ALA A 249 2.37 -1.95 -13.12
C ALA A 249 3.59 -2.01 -14.05
N ALA A 250 4.38 -0.94 -14.11
CA ALA A 250 5.57 -0.88 -14.97
C ALA A 250 6.61 -1.93 -14.57
N PHE A 251 6.83 -2.12 -13.27
CA PHE A 251 7.75 -3.14 -12.78
C PHE A 251 7.24 -4.56 -13.06
N PHE A 252 5.94 -4.80 -12.88
CA PHE A 252 5.30 -6.07 -13.21
C PHE A 252 5.48 -6.43 -14.70
N GLN A 253 5.14 -5.53 -15.61
CA GLN A 253 5.30 -5.75 -17.06
C GLN A 253 6.75 -6.07 -17.45
N ARG A 254 7.73 -5.45 -16.79
CA ARG A 254 9.16 -5.77 -16.99
C ARG A 254 9.55 -7.13 -16.40
N LEU A 255 8.98 -7.54 -15.26
CA LEU A 255 9.21 -8.87 -14.69
C LEU A 255 8.73 -9.96 -15.63
N GLU A 256 7.60 -9.75 -16.31
CA GLU A 256 7.07 -10.72 -17.27
C GLU A 256 7.93 -10.88 -18.52
N GLN A 257 8.67 -9.83 -18.90
CA GLN A 257 9.62 -9.85 -20.01
C GLN A 257 10.99 -10.40 -19.60
N ALA A 258 11.26 -10.54 -18.30
CA ALA A 258 12.52 -11.10 -17.82
C ALA A 258 12.60 -12.59 -18.16
N PRO A 259 13.80 -13.11 -18.48
CA PRO A 259 13.99 -14.55 -18.70
C PRO A 259 13.46 -15.31 -17.49
N ARG A 260 12.54 -16.26 -17.71
CA ARG A 260 12.03 -17.10 -16.63
C ARG A 260 13.22 -17.72 -15.92
N VAL A 261 13.36 -17.43 -14.63
CA VAL A 261 14.20 -18.26 -13.76
C VAL A 261 13.51 -19.61 -13.75
N GLU A 262 13.97 -20.54 -14.59
CA GLU A 262 13.62 -21.95 -14.43
C GLU A 262 14.06 -22.31 -13.01
N GLN A 263 13.10 -22.39 -12.09
CA GLN A 263 13.31 -23.14 -10.87
C GLN A 263 13.63 -24.55 -11.36
N GLN A 264 14.89 -24.95 -11.25
CA GLN A 264 15.34 -26.29 -11.55
C GLN A 264 14.57 -27.24 -10.62
N VAL A 265 13.42 -27.73 -11.09
CA VAL A 265 12.63 -28.73 -10.39
C VAL A 265 13.37 -30.04 -10.62
N GLY A 266 14.34 -30.31 -9.76
CA GLY A 266 15.04 -31.59 -9.82
C GLY A 266 14.08 -32.72 -9.41
N VAL A 267 14.06 -33.78 -10.21
CA VAL A 267 13.26 -34.97 -9.93
C VAL A 267 14.13 -35.94 -9.14
N TYR A 268 13.57 -36.48 -8.05
CA TYR A 268 14.15 -37.61 -7.35
C TYR A 268 13.76 -38.90 -8.08
N ASP A 269 14.75 -39.69 -8.47
CA ASP A 269 14.53 -41.08 -8.92
C ASP A 269 14.03 -41.95 -7.76
N GLU A 270 13.48 -43.12 -8.08
CA GLU A 270 13.03 -44.16 -7.14
C GLU A 270 14.15 -44.60 -6.18
N LYS A 271 15.42 -44.32 -6.53
CA LYS A 271 16.62 -44.57 -5.71
C LYS A 271 17.06 -43.37 -4.86
N GLY A 272 16.26 -42.31 -4.78
CA GLY A 272 16.55 -41.10 -3.99
C GLY A 272 17.68 -40.24 -4.56
N ARG A 273 18.06 -40.42 -5.82
CA ARG A 273 19.09 -39.62 -6.49
C ARG A 273 18.46 -38.40 -7.14
N TRP A 274 19.08 -37.26 -6.94
CA TRP A 274 18.60 -35.99 -7.46
C TRP A 274 19.19 -35.69 -8.84
N TYR A 275 18.31 -35.46 -9.82
CA TYR A 275 18.71 -35.13 -11.19
C TYR A 275 18.26 -33.72 -11.55
N LYS A 276 19.16 -32.97 -12.21
CA LYS A 276 18.91 -31.62 -12.73
C LYS A 276 18.44 -31.72 -14.18
N TYR A 277 17.36 -31.00 -14.52
CA TYR A 277 16.98 -30.64 -15.87
C TYR A 277 16.88 -29.11 -15.95
#